data_AF-A0A7W1CFB9-F1
#
_entry.id   AF-A0A7W1CFB9-F1
#
_cell.length_a   1.000
_cell.length_b   1.000
_cell.length_c   1.000
_cell.angle_alpha   90.00
_cell.angle_beta   90.00
_cell.angle_gamma   90.00
#
_symmetry.space_group_name_H-M   'P 1'
#
loop_
_entity.id
_entity.type
_entity.pdbx_description
1 polymer ?
#
loop_
_entity_poly.entity_id
_entity_poly.type
_entity_poly.pdbx_seq_one_letter_code
_entity_poly.pdbx_strand_id
1 'polypeptide(L)' 'MREFLEEQNLEIADVGTDSETPVDYPAYAGKVVLAIVNNEATHGVLICGSRVGAAGAANK' A
#
# COMPACT_ATOMS: atom_id res chain seq x y z
N MET A 1 7.08 -10.48 -2.36
CA MET A 1 6.74 -9.55 -1.25
C MET A 1 5.58 -10.10 -0.44
N ARG A 2 4.41 -10.31 -1.04
CA ARG A 2 3.23 -10.89 -0.37
C ARG A 2 3.55 -12.21 0.34
N GLU A 3 4.07 -13.18 -0.41
CA GLU A 3 4.49 -14.49 0.13
C GLU A 3 5.47 -14.37 1.31
N PHE A 4 6.47 -13.50 1.21
CA PHE A 4 7.43 -13.26 2.29
C PHE A 4 6.76 -12.72 3.56
N LEU A 5 5.77 -11.84 3.43
CA LEU A 5 5.02 -11.31 4.58
C LEU A 5 4.09 -12.38 5.17
N GLU A 6 3.49 -13.23 4.34
CA GLU A 6 2.67 -14.36 4.77
C GLU A 6 3.51 -15.40 5.54
N GLU A 7 4.74 -15.67 5.09
CA GLU A 7 5.70 -16.53 5.80
C GLU A 7 6.07 -16.00 7.19
N GLN A 8 5.97 -14.69 7.41
CA GLN A 8 6.17 -14.07 8.74
C GLN A 8 4.91 -14.10 9.62
N ASN A 9 3.84 -14.80 9.21
CA ASN A 9 2.53 -14.81 9.89
C ASN A 9 1.93 -13.40 10.09
N LEU A 10 2.15 -12.49 9.13
CA LEU A 10 1.51 -11.18 9.14
C LEU A 10 0.16 -11.24 8.43
N GLU A 11 -0.85 -10.59 9.00
CA GLU A 11 -2.14 -10.38 8.33
C GLU A 11 -1.98 -9.28 7.27
N ILE A 12 -2.33 -9.59 6.02
CA ILE A 12 -2.11 -8.71 4.88
C ILE A 12 -3.46 -8.28 4.30
N ALA A 13 -3.75 -6.98 4.40
CA ALA A 13 -4.81 -6.33 3.65
C ALA A 13 -4.24 -5.77 2.33
N ASP A 14 -4.50 -6.47 1.22
CA ASP A 14 -4.09 -6.04 -0.12
C ASP A 14 -5.11 -5.04 -0.69
N VAL A 15 -4.66 -3.82 -0.97
CA VAL A 15 -5.50 -2.75 -1.52
C VAL A 15 -5.29 -2.54 -3.03
N GLY A 16 -4.51 -3.42 -3.66
CA GLY A 16 -4.19 -3.47 -5.08
C GLY A 16 -2.93 -2.71 -5.49
N THR A 17 -2.65 -2.53 -6.78
CA THR A 17 -3.40 -3.02 -7.96
C THR A 17 -3.18 -4.52 -8.21
N ASP A 18 -4.15 -5.17 -8.83
CA ASP A 18 -4.15 -6.60 -9.20
C ASP A 18 -3.83 -6.82 -10.69
N SER A 19 -3.44 -5.76 -11.40
CA SER A 19 -3.07 -5.81 -12.82
C SER A 19 -1.87 -4.93 -13.15
N GLU A 20 -1.24 -5.20 -14.29
CA GLU A 20 -0.14 -4.39 -14.85
C GLU A 20 -0.63 -3.11 -15.55
N THR A 21 -1.94 -2.85 -15.51
CA THR A 21 -2.50 -1.66 -16.15
C THR A 21 -2.02 -0.40 -15.42
N PRO A 22 -1.71 0.69 -16.15
CA PRO A 22 -1.36 1.95 -15.52
C PRO A 22 -2.52 2.44 -14.65
N VAL A 23 -2.22 2.75 -13.39
CA VAL A 23 -3.18 3.26 -12.42
C VAL A 23 -2.64 4.48 -11.67
N ASP A 24 -3.55 5.27 -11.10
CA ASP A 24 -3.21 6.44 -10.30
C ASP A 24 -2.75 6.03 -8.90
N TYR A 25 -1.43 5.97 -8.70
CA TYR A 25 -0.82 5.65 -7.41
C TYR A 25 -1.31 6.49 -6.20
N PRO A 26 -1.72 7.78 -6.33
CA PRO A 26 -2.26 8.52 -5.18
C PRO A 26 -3.54 7.92 -4.62
N ALA A 27 -4.37 7.28 -5.46
CA ALA A 27 -5.59 6.62 -5.00
C ALA A 27 -5.28 5.43 -4.08
N TYR A 28 -4.25 4.66 -4.42
CA TYR A 28 -3.79 3.52 -3.62
C TYR A 28 -3.04 3.96 -2.36
N ALA A 29 -2.24 5.02 -2.45
CA ALA A 29 -1.63 5.65 -1.27
C ALA A 29 -2.69 6.10 -0.26
N GLY A 30 -3.77 6.72 -0.73
CA GLY A 30 -4.90 7.12 0.11
C GLY A 30 -5.59 5.93 0.79
N LYS A 31 -5.80 4.82 0.10
CA LYS A 31 -6.36 3.59 0.69
C LYS A 31 -5.50 3.06 1.85
N VAL A 32 -4.18 2.99 1.64
CA VAL A 32 -3.25 2.53 2.70
C VAL A 32 -3.26 3.48 3.90
N VAL A 33 -3.19 4.79 3.66
CA VAL A 33 -3.23 5.79 4.74
C VAL A 33 -4.54 5.71 5.52
N LEU A 34 -5.68 5.60 4.83
CA LEU A 34 -6.99 5.48 5.49
C LEU A 34 -7.08 4.22 6.36
N ALA A 35 -6.57 3.08 5.90
CA ALA A 35 -6.55 1.85 6.70
C ALA A 35 -5.73 2.04 7.99
N ILE A 36 -4.59 2.75 7.93
CA ILE A 36 -3.79 3.04 9.13
C ILE A 36 -4.52 4.01 10.06
N VAL A 37 -5.05 5.12 9.52
CA VAL A 37 -5.75 6.16 10.32
C VAL A 37 -7.02 5.61 10.98
N ASN A 38 -7.71 4.68 10.32
CA ASN A 38 -8.89 4.00 10.87
C ASN A 38 -8.54 2.89 11.89
N ASN A 39 -7.26 2.62 12.15
CA ASN A 39 -6.77 1.49 12.96
C ASN A 39 -7.14 0.10 12.38
N GLU A 40 -7.38 0.01 11.07
CA GLU A 40 -7.59 -1.25 10.36
C GLU A 40 -6.25 -1.94 10.05
N ALA A 41 -5.15 -1.18 10.00
CA ALA A 41 -3.79 -1.68 9.83
C ALA A 41 -2.82 -0.94 10.75
N THR A 42 -1.77 -1.64 11.22
CA THR A 42 -0.70 -1.01 12.03
C THR A 42 0.39 -0.38 11.18
N HIS A 43 0.62 -0.92 9.99
CA HIS A 43 1.67 -0.50 9.08
C HIS A 43 1.15 -0.53 7.63
N GLY A 44 1.68 0.36 6.79
CA GLY A 44 1.41 0.39 5.37
C GLY A 44 2.66 0.20 4.54
N VAL A 45 2.54 -0.56 3.45
CA VAL A 45 3.60 -0.74 2.46
C VAL A 45 3.10 -0.22 1.12
N LEU A 46 3.84 0.70 0.52
CA LEU A 46 3.54 1.26 -0.79
C LEU A 46 4.71 1.01 -1.74
N ILE A 47 4.40 0.48 -2.92
CA ILE A 47 5.40 0.16 -3.95
C ILE A 47 4.95 0.81 -5.25
N CYS A 48 5.77 1.72 -5.78
CA CYS A 48 5.62 2.24 -7.14
C CYS A 48 6.98 2.35 -7.82
N GLY A 49 7.00 2.40 -9.15
CA GLY A 49 8.24 2.42 -9.93
C GLY A 49 9.21 3.54 -9.53
N SER A 50 8.71 4.76 -9.32
CA SER A 50 9.54 5.92 -8.98
C SER A 50 9.79 6.11 -7.48
N ARG A 51 9.01 5.44 -6.61
CA ARG A 51 9.00 5.50 -5.14
C ARG A 51 8.75 6.89 -4.51
N VAL A 52 9.11 7.98 -5.17
CA VAL A 52 8.97 9.37 -4.67
C VAL A 52 7.51 9.83 -4.66
N GLY A 53 6.75 9.53 -5.72
CA GLY A 53 5.36 9.96 -5.84
C GLY A 53 4.46 9.34 -4.77
N ALA A 54 4.65 8.05 -4.49
CA ALA A 54 3.85 7.35 -3.48
C ALA A 54 4.12 7.85 -2.06
N ALA A 55 5.39 8.13 -1.71
CA ALA A 55 5.74 8.70 -0.42
C ALA A 55 5.16 10.11 -0.23
N GLY A 56 5.20 10.95 -1.27
CA GLY A 56 4.58 12.28 -1.22
C GLY A 56 3.05 12.22 -1.06
N ALA A 57 2.39 11.27 -1.72
CA ALA A 57 0.94 11.07 -1.59
C ALA A 57 0.55 10.51 -0.20
N ALA A 58 1.38 9.67 0.40
CA ALA A 58 1.12 9.08 1.71
C ALA A 58 1.35 10.06 2.88
N ASN A 59 2.28 11.00 2.72
CA ASN A 59 2.61 12.00 3.75
C ASN A 59 1.74 13.27 3.68
N LYS A 60 0.75 13.30 2.80
CA LYS A 60 -0.18 14.42 2.67
C LYS A 60 -1.38 14.22 3.60
#